data_AF-A0AAD1A6K4-F1
#
_entry.id   AF-A0AAD1A6K4-F1
#
_cell.length_a   1.000
_cell.length_b   1.000
_cell.length_c   1.000
_cell.angle_alpha   90.00
_cell.angle_beta   90.00
_cell.angle_gamma   90.00
#
_symmetry.space_group_name_H-M   'P 1'
#
loop_
_entity.id
_entity.type
_entity.pdbx_description
1 polymer ?
#
loop_
_entity_poly.entity_id
_entity_poly.type
_entity_poly.pdbx_seq_one_letter_code
_entity_poly.pdbx_strand_id
1 'polypeptide(L)'
;MTLIVTAACAPQAASTPPLSRLTISELDALYDALLAAEDAIASKTNSPRIRGTALHEYLSARFEGIATEIDLVVAELRGRRPSDRWASHERAHRLIMHACRCGESPADIADLAHDLSRPETH
;
A
#
# COMPACT_ATOMS: atom_id res chain seq x y z
N MET A 1 -8.37 -39.63 -23.78
CA MET A 1 -7.41 -38.53 -24.03
C MET A 1 -8.00 -37.25 -23.48
N THR A 2 -7.54 -36.81 -22.32
CA THR A 2 -8.15 -35.72 -21.57
C THR A 2 -7.41 -34.43 -21.91
N LEU A 3 -8.12 -33.48 -22.54
CA LEU A 3 -7.60 -32.14 -22.83
C LEU A 3 -7.56 -31.35 -21.52
N ILE A 4 -6.36 -31.14 -20.98
CA ILE A 4 -6.15 -30.16 -19.90
C ILE A 4 -6.14 -28.79 -20.57
N VAL A 5 -7.26 -28.09 -20.45
CA VAL A 5 -7.35 -26.65 -20.74
C VAL A 5 -6.57 -25.94 -19.64
N THR A 6 -5.30 -25.63 -19.91
CA THR A 6 -4.55 -24.63 -19.15
C THR A 6 -5.20 -23.29 -19.42
N ALA A 7 -6.08 -22.86 -18.52
CA ALA A 7 -6.48 -21.47 -18.40
C ALA A 7 -5.23 -20.67 -18.01
N ALA A 8 -4.49 -20.22 -19.01
CA ALA A 8 -3.52 -19.15 -18.85
C ALA A 8 -4.34 -17.91 -18.47
N CYS A 9 -4.48 -17.70 -17.17
CA CYS A 9 -4.91 -16.43 -16.62
C CYS A 9 -3.79 -15.44 -16.94
N ALA A 10 -3.85 -14.87 -18.15
CA ALA A 10 -3.05 -13.72 -18.49
C ALA A 10 -3.31 -12.67 -17.40
N PRO A 11 -2.28 -12.02 -16.83
CA PRO A 11 -2.54 -10.81 -16.07
C PRO A 11 -3.17 -9.86 -17.07
N GLN A 12 -4.48 -9.67 -16.98
CA GLN A 12 -5.09 -8.47 -17.48
C GLN A 12 -4.36 -7.37 -16.71
N ALA A 13 -3.35 -6.79 -17.34
CA ALA A 13 -3.01 -5.40 -17.13
C ALA A 13 -4.28 -4.65 -17.51
N ALA A 14 -5.24 -4.61 -16.56
CA ALA A 14 -6.27 -3.62 -16.54
C ALA A 14 -5.50 -2.32 -16.69
N SER A 15 -5.63 -1.70 -17.87
CA SER A 15 -4.89 -0.51 -18.23
C SER A 15 -5.32 0.55 -17.23
N THR A 16 -4.56 0.69 -16.15
CA THR A 16 -4.90 1.58 -15.06
C THR A 16 -5.03 2.96 -15.70
N PRO A 17 -6.19 3.63 -15.56
CA PRO A 17 -6.35 4.96 -16.13
C PRO A 17 -5.17 5.81 -15.64
N PRO A 18 -4.51 6.58 -16.52
CA PRO A 18 -3.36 7.36 -16.12
C PRO A 18 -3.76 8.24 -14.94
N LEU A 19 -2.94 8.27 -13.88
CA LEU A 19 -3.23 8.98 -12.62
C LEU A 19 -3.66 10.43 -12.87
N SER A 20 -3.14 11.03 -13.95
CA SER A 20 -3.49 12.36 -14.43
C SER A 20 -4.98 12.57 -14.77
N ARG A 21 -5.75 11.50 -15.00
CA ARG A 21 -7.19 11.54 -15.32
C ARG A 21 -8.11 11.26 -14.13
N LEU A 22 -7.56 10.79 -13.01
CA LEU A 22 -8.33 10.54 -11.80
C LEU A 22 -8.64 11.87 -11.10
N THR A 23 -9.82 11.98 -10.50
CA THR A 23 -10.16 13.06 -9.57
C THR A 23 -9.40 12.89 -8.24
N ILE A 24 -9.37 13.93 -7.42
CA ILE A 24 -8.70 13.87 -6.10
C ILE A 24 -9.32 12.77 -5.23
N SER A 25 -10.65 12.65 -5.21
CA SER A 25 -11.32 11.61 -4.42
C SER A 25 -11.05 10.19 -4.94
N GLU A 26 -10.85 10.02 -6.24
CA GLU A 26 -10.44 8.73 -6.82
C GLU A 26 -8.97 8.41 -6.52
N LEU A 27 -8.10 9.43 -6.47
CA LEU A 27 -6.71 9.27 -6.03
C LEU A 27 -6.62 8.91 -4.54
N ASP A 28 -7.43 9.55 -3.69
CA ASP A 28 -7.53 9.22 -2.26
C ASP A 28 -8.03 7.77 -2.07
N ALA A 29 -9.09 7.37 -2.79
CA ALA A 29 -9.61 6.00 -2.73
C ALA A 29 -8.61 4.96 -3.28
N LEU A 30 -7.84 5.32 -4.30
CA LEU A 30 -6.77 4.47 -4.84
C LEU A 30 -5.63 4.33 -3.83
N TYR A 31 -5.24 5.43 -3.16
CA TYR A 31 -4.25 5.42 -2.10
C TYR A 31 -4.67 4.47 -0.97
N ASP A 32 -5.89 4.62 -0.45
CA ASP A 32 -6.44 3.75 0.60
C ASP A 32 -6.45 2.27 0.19
N ALA A 33 -6.83 1.97 -1.06
CA ALA A 33 -6.83 0.61 -1.59
C ALA A 33 -5.42 0.01 -1.70
N LEU A 34 -4.43 0.82 -2.09
CA LEU A 34 -3.02 0.41 -2.16
C LEU A 34 -2.45 0.15 -0.76
N LEU A 35 -2.80 0.97 0.25
CA LEU A 35 -2.40 0.71 1.64
C LEU A 35 -2.97 -0.60 2.17
N ALA A 36 -4.27 -0.85 1.92
CA ALA A 36 -4.90 -2.11 2.32
C ALA A 36 -4.24 -3.33 1.65
N ALA A 37 -3.82 -3.18 0.39
CA ALA A 37 -3.09 -4.22 -0.34
C ALA A 37 -1.68 -4.43 0.23
N GLU A 38 -0.98 -3.36 0.60
CA GLU A 38 0.34 -3.39 1.23
C GLU A 38 0.29 -4.17 2.56
N ASP A 39 -0.66 -3.85 3.45
CA ASP A 39 -0.88 -4.54 4.72
C ASP A 39 -1.24 -6.03 4.52
N ALA A 40 -2.13 -6.31 3.57
CA ALA A 40 -2.54 -7.67 3.25
C ALA A 40 -1.35 -8.52 2.75
N ILE A 41 -0.43 -7.92 2.00
CA ILE A 41 0.80 -8.59 1.55
C ILE A 41 1.76 -8.74 2.73
N ALA A 42 2.08 -7.67 3.47
CA ALA A 42 2.99 -7.71 4.62
C ALA A 42 2.61 -8.80 5.63
N SER A 43 1.32 -8.92 5.94
CA SER A 43 0.82 -9.97 6.85
C SER A 43 1.11 -11.39 6.35
N LYS A 44 1.13 -11.60 5.02
CA LYS A 44 1.45 -12.88 4.39
C LYS A 44 2.95 -13.10 4.27
N THR A 45 3.73 -12.10 3.83
CA THR A 45 5.20 -12.19 3.68
C THR A 45 5.89 -12.45 5.02
N ASN A 46 5.35 -11.91 6.12
CA ASN A 46 5.86 -12.18 7.47
C ASN A 46 5.54 -13.58 8.00
N SER A 47 4.75 -14.39 7.28
CA SER A 47 4.47 -15.76 7.70
C SER A 47 5.73 -16.64 7.52
N PRO A 48 6.23 -17.28 8.60
CA PRO A 48 7.39 -18.18 8.51
C PRO A 48 7.11 -19.40 7.63
N ARG A 49 5.84 -19.70 7.33
CA ARG A 49 5.43 -20.84 6.49
C ARG A 49 5.77 -20.65 5.01
N ILE A 50 5.86 -19.42 4.54
CA ILE A 50 6.13 -19.13 3.13
C ILE A 50 7.52 -18.56 2.90
N ARG A 51 8.25 -18.19 3.97
CA ARG A 51 9.60 -17.65 3.90
C ARG A 51 10.52 -18.58 3.10
N GLY A 52 11.23 -18.03 2.12
CA GLY A 52 12.14 -18.78 1.24
C GLY A 52 11.45 -19.61 0.14
N THR A 53 10.14 -19.43 -0.06
CA THR A 53 9.42 -20.02 -1.20
C THR A 53 9.28 -19.04 -2.37
N ALA A 54 9.01 -19.55 -3.56
CA ALA A 54 8.68 -18.72 -4.73
C ALA A 54 7.48 -17.79 -4.49
N LEU A 55 6.53 -18.19 -3.62
CA LEU A 55 5.41 -17.35 -3.21
C LEU A 55 5.89 -16.15 -2.38
N HIS A 56 6.88 -16.34 -1.50
CA HIS A 56 7.47 -15.23 -0.75
C HIS A 56 8.24 -14.27 -1.65
N GLU A 57 9.03 -14.77 -2.60
CA GLU A 57 9.70 -13.91 -3.59
C GLU A 57 8.70 -13.10 -4.44
N TYR A 58 7.63 -13.75 -4.91
CA TYR A 58 6.57 -13.08 -5.66
C TYR A 58 5.87 -11.99 -4.82
N LEU A 59 5.51 -12.30 -3.57
CA LEU A 59 4.85 -11.35 -2.69
C LEU A 59 5.77 -10.19 -2.30
N SER A 60 7.05 -10.43 -2.06
CA SER A 60 8.04 -9.36 -1.83
C SER A 60 8.19 -8.45 -3.04
N ALA A 61 8.29 -9.01 -4.25
CA ALA A 61 8.34 -8.20 -5.47
C ALA A 61 7.05 -7.38 -5.68
N ARG A 62 5.87 -7.97 -5.37
CA ARG A 62 4.60 -7.24 -5.45
C ARG A 62 4.48 -6.15 -4.38
N PHE A 63 5.03 -6.39 -3.19
CA PHE A 63 5.10 -5.40 -2.11
C PHE A 63 5.91 -4.17 -2.55
N GLU A 64 7.09 -4.37 -3.13
CA GLU A 64 7.90 -3.27 -3.69
C GLU A 64 7.17 -2.53 -4.82
N GLY A 65 6.45 -3.25 -5.68
CA GLY A 65 5.61 -2.66 -6.73
C GLY A 65 4.50 -1.77 -6.17
N ILE A 66 3.81 -2.21 -5.11
CA ILE A 66 2.75 -1.43 -4.46
C ILE A 66 3.32 -0.19 -3.77
N ALA A 67 4.46 -0.30 -3.09
CA ALA A 67 5.13 0.86 -2.50
C ALA A 67 5.46 1.92 -3.59
N THR A 68 5.91 1.47 -4.76
CA THR A 68 6.16 2.37 -5.91
C THR A 68 4.86 3.01 -6.42
N GLU A 69 3.76 2.25 -6.53
CA GLU A 69 2.45 2.76 -6.93
C GLU A 69 1.91 3.80 -5.92
N ILE A 70 2.12 3.58 -4.62
CA ILE A 70 1.77 4.52 -3.55
C ILE A 70 2.54 5.83 -3.72
N ASP A 71 3.86 5.78 -3.91
CA ASP A 71 4.69 6.97 -4.11
C ASP A 71 4.24 7.82 -5.30
N LEU A 72 3.81 7.18 -6.40
CA LEU A 72 3.29 7.86 -7.58
C LEU A 72 1.95 8.57 -7.30
N VAL A 73 1.03 7.90 -6.59
CA VAL A 73 -0.27 8.49 -6.21
C VAL A 73 -0.06 9.66 -5.24
N VAL A 74 0.84 9.52 -4.27
CA VAL A 74 1.24 10.58 -3.33
C VAL A 74 1.83 11.78 -4.07
N ALA A 75 2.70 11.56 -5.06
CA ALA A 75 3.28 12.62 -5.87
C ALA A 75 2.22 13.38 -6.69
N GLU A 76 1.27 12.67 -7.30
CA GLU A 76 0.17 13.27 -8.04
C GLU A 76 -0.76 14.08 -7.12
N LEU A 77 -1.08 13.55 -5.94
CA LEU A 77 -1.87 14.24 -4.91
C LEU A 77 -1.18 15.51 -4.42
N ARG A 78 0.13 15.48 -4.17
CA ARG A 78 0.95 16.66 -3.83
C ARG A 78 0.93 17.72 -4.93
N GLY A 79 1.07 17.32 -6.19
CA GLY A 79 1.06 18.23 -7.33
C GLY A 79 -0.26 18.98 -7.50
N ARG A 80 -1.37 18.36 -7.10
CA ARG A 80 -2.72 18.93 -7.19
C ARG A 80 -3.20 19.62 -5.93
N ARG A 81 -2.65 19.24 -4.78
CA ARG A 81 -3.03 19.75 -3.46
C ARG A 81 -1.77 19.94 -2.60
N PRO A 82 -1.07 21.08 -2.75
CA PRO A 82 -0.01 21.48 -1.83
C PRO A 82 -0.66 21.96 -0.53
N SER A 83 -1.21 21.04 0.26
CA SER A 83 -1.69 21.34 1.60
C SER A 83 -0.80 20.66 2.62
N ASP A 84 -0.39 21.38 3.67
CA ASP A 84 0.43 20.88 4.78
C ASP A 84 -0.17 19.64 5.45
N ARG A 85 -1.50 19.50 5.35
CA ARG A 85 -2.25 18.34 5.83
C ARG A 85 -1.81 17.03 5.17
N TRP A 86 -1.39 17.06 3.90
CA TRP A 86 -0.89 15.88 3.20
C TRP A 86 0.53 15.51 3.65
N ALA A 87 1.40 16.50 3.88
CA ALA A 87 2.73 16.27 4.43
C ALA A 87 2.65 15.64 5.83
N SER A 88 1.67 16.06 6.64
CA SER A 88 1.38 15.44 7.93
C SER A 88 0.87 14.01 7.80
N HIS A 89 -0.08 13.76 6.90
CA HIS A 89 -0.64 12.42 6.65
C HIS A 89 0.41 11.43 6.16
N GLU A 90 1.29 11.84 5.25
CA GLU A 90 2.37 11.01 4.73
C GLU A 90 3.46 10.74 5.78
N ARG A 91 3.76 11.71 6.64
CA ARG A 91 4.66 11.52 7.77
C ARG A 91 4.07 10.51 8.76
N ALA A 92 2.78 10.62 9.05
CA ALA A 92 2.07 9.69 9.90
C ALA A 92 2.09 8.27 9.32
N HIS A 93 1.77 8.14 8.03
CA HIS A 93 1.80 6.88 7.31
C HIS A 93 3.20 6.25 7.34
N ARG A 94 4.26 7.01 7.04
CA ARG A 94 5.65 6.51 7.11
C ARG A 94 6.05 6.03 8.50
N LEU A 95 5.61 6.71 9.56
CA LEU A 95 5.88 6.31 10.94
C LEU A 95 5.18 4.99 11.29
N ILE A 96 3.90 4.85 10.92
CA ILE A 96 3.12 3.61 11.11
C ILE A 96 3.79 2.45 10.36
N MET A 97 4.14 2.65 9.08
CA MET A 97 4.80 1.62 8.28
C MET A 97 6.22 1.28 8.76
N HIS A 98 6.90 2.22 9.43
CA HIS A 98 8.18 1.94 10.09
C HIS A 98 7.99 1.05 11.33
N ALA A 99 7.02 1.38 12.19
CA ALA A 99 6.67 0.58 13.37
C ALA A 99 6.28 -0.86 12.98
N CYS A 100 5.47 -1.01 11.92
CA CYS A 100 5.14 -2.32 11.33
C CYS A 100 6.40 -3.11 10.90
N ARG A 101 7.38 -2.45 10.28
CA ARG A 101 8.63 -3.09 9.82
C ARG A 101 9.59 -3.42 10.96
N CYS A 102 9.61 -2.61 12.01
CA CYS A 102 10.40 -2.84 13.21
C CYS A 102 9.81 -3.95 14.10
N GLY A 103 8.61 -4.44 13.78
CA GLY A 103 7.94 -5.49 14.55
C GLY A 103 7.40 -4.97 15.88
N GLU A 104 7.03 -3.69 15.94
CA GLU A 104 6.33 -3.13 17.08
C GLU A 104 5.01 -3.86 17.31
N SER A 105 4.51 -3.85 18.55
CA SER A 105 3.30 -4.59 18.86
C SER A 105 2.11 -3.95 18.13
N PRO A 106 1.10 -4.75 17.72
CA PRO A 106 -0.10 -4.20 17.10
C PRO A 106 -0.84 -3.15 17.94
N ALA A 107 -0.70 -3.22 19.28
CA ALA A 107 -1.25 -2.23 20.20
C ALA A 107 -0.50 -0.89 20.09
N ASP A 108 0.83 -0.93 20.06
CA ASP A 108 1.66 0.28 19.93
C ASP A 108 1.45 0.96 18.58
N ILE A 109 1.29 0.17 17.51
CA ILE A 109 0.98 0.67 16.17
C ILE A 109 -0.40 1.33 16.13
N ALA A 110 -1.40 0.75 16.82
CA ALA A 110 -2.74 1.32 16.90
C ALA A 110 -2.78 2.63 17.70
N ASP A 111 -2.03 2.69 18.81
CA ASP A 111 -1.88 3.90 19.62
C ASP A 111 -1.17 5.01 18.84
N LEU A 112 -0.08 4.66 18.12
CA LEU A 112 0.63 5.57 17.24
C LEU A 112 -0.28 6.13 16.14
N ALA A 113 -1.08 5.27 15.48
CA ALA A 113 -2.03 5.71 14.47
C ALA A 113 -3.11 6.64 15.05
N HIS A 114 -3.59 6.34 16.26
CA HIS A 114 -4.55 7.18 16.96
C HIS A 114 -3.98 8.58 17.25
N ASP A 115 -2.76 8.66 17.80
CA ASP A 115 -2.11 9.92 18.13
C ASP A 115 -1.82 10.78 16.90
N LEU A 116 -1.41 10.16 15.79
CA LEU A 116 -1.12 10.86 14.54
C LEU A 116 -2.38 11.32 13.79
N SER A 117 -3.54 10.72 14.10
CA SER A 117 -4.83 11.10 13.51
C SER A 117 -5.54 12.24 14.25
N ARG A 118 -5.05 12.62 15.45
CA ARG A 118 -5.59 13.75 16.20
C ARG A 118 -5.33 15.06 15.45
N PRO A 119 -6.36 15.88 15.18
CA PRO A 119 -6.12 17.22 14.66
C PRO A 119 -5.32 18.01 15.68
N GLU A 120 -4.19 18.60 15.25
CA GLU A 120 -3.44 19.55 16.07
C GLU A 120 -4.41 20.67 16.47
N THR A 121 -4.80 20.71 17.75
CA THR A 121 -5.55 21.83 18.30
C THR A 121 -4.59 23.00 18.42
N HIS A 122 -4.55 23.84 17.40
CA HIS A 122 -3.92 25.14 17.41
C HIS A 122 -4.97 26.25 17.27
#